data_AF-A0A178DWU3-F1
#
_entry.id   AF-A0A178DWU3-F1
#
_cell.length_a   1.000
_cell.length_b   1.000
_cell.length_c   1.000
_cell.angle_alpha   90.00
_cell.angle_beta   90.00
_cell.angle_gamma   90.00
#
_symmetry.space_group_name_H-M   'P 1'
#
loop_
_entity.id
_entity.type
_entity.pdbx_description
1 polymer ?
#
loop_
_entity_poly.entity_id
_entity_poly.type
_entity_poly.pdbx_seq_one_letter_code
_entity_poly.pdbx_strand_id
1 'polypeptide(L)'
;MSYFQAGVAWVCQHPYQTALHTVNAALLVTPAAATVPIFNAVGFGAAGPIAGSAASSTMSFFGFVPAGGLYATIQSAAMGGYGAGLAAGATQAGAVVSSAAAWALGRKG
;
A
#
# COMPACT_ATOMS: atom_id res chain seq x y z
N MET A 1 -29.57 -7.02 23.67
CA MET A 1 -28.99 -6.61 22.37
C MET A 1 -28.24 -7.81 21.81
N SER A 2 -28.55 -8.29 20.60
CA SER A 2 -27.74 -9.33 19.96
C SER A 2 -26.38 -8.77 19.55
N TYR A 3 -25.34 -9.61 19.46
CA TYR A 3 -23.99 -9.18 19.05
C TYR A 3 -23.99 -8.47 17.69
N PHE A 4 -24.85 -8.92 16.77
CA PHE A 4 -25.00 -8.29 15.46
C PHE A 4 -25.52 -6.85 15.56
N GLN A 5 -26.57 -6.62 16.36
CA GLN A 5 -27.12 -5.27 16.57
C GLN A 5 -26.13 -4.34 17.26
N ALA A 6 -25.33 -4.86 18.20
CA ALA A 6 -24.25 -4.08 18.81
C ALA A 6 -23.17 -3.68 17.79
N GLY A 7 -22.82 -4.58 16.86
CA GLY A 7 -21.90 -4.29 15.77
C GLY A 7 -22.42 -3.21 14.81
N VAL A 8 -23.68 -3.30 14.39
CA VAL A 8 -24.31 -2.29 13.53
C VAL A 8 -24.33 -0.92 14.22
N ALA A 9 -24.69 -0.87 15.51
CA ALA A 9 -24.68 0.37 16.28
C ALA A 9 -23.27 0.98 16.38
N TRP A 10 -22.24 0.16 16.56
CA TRP A 10 -20.86 0.63 16.61
C TRP A 10 -20.40 1.22 15.28
N VAL A 11 -20.73 0.57 14.16
CA VAL A 11 -20.41 1.04 12.80
C VAL A 11 -21.01 2.41 12.54
N CYS A 12 -22.28 2.61 12.92
CA CYS A 12 -22.94 3.91 12.81
C CYS A 12 -22.28 5.02 13.65
N GLN A 13 -21.71 4.66 14.81
CA GLN A 13 -21.01 5.61 15.69
C GLN A 13 -19.58 5.91 15.22
N HIS A 14 -18.93 4.99 14.51
CA HIS A 14 -17.54 5.10 14.09
C HIS A 14 -17.38 4.96 12.56
N PRO A 15 -18.01 5.84 11.76
CA PRO A 15 -18.02 5.71 10.30
C PRO A 15 -16.61 5.78 9.69
N TYR A 16 -15.74 6.67 10.20
CA TYR A 16 -14.37 6.82 9.70
C TYR A 16 -13.48 5.61 10.03
N GLN A 17 -13.58 5.05 11.23
CA GLN A 17 -12.83 3.84 11.59
C GLN A 17 -13.31 2.65 10.77
N THR A 18 -14.63 2.51 10.60
CA THR A 18 -15.20 1.45 9.76
C THR A 18 -14.71 1.56 8.31
N ALA A 19 -14.73 2.77 7.73
CA ALA A 19 -14.23 3.01 6.38
C ALA A 19 -12.75 2.63 6.26
N LEU A 20 -11.91 3.07 7.22
CA LEU A 20 -10.49 2.73 7.26
C LEU A 20 -10.28 1.21 7.35
N HIS A 21 -10.98 0.52 8.26
CA HIS A 21 -10.88 -0.93 8.39
C HIS A 21 -11.32 -1.66 7.13
N THR A 22 -12.35 -1.16 6.45
CA THR A 22 -12.84 -1.73 5.18
C THR A 22 -11.80 -1.60 4.07
N VAL A 23 -11.19 -0.42 3.93
CA VAL A 23 -10.10 -0.19 2.97
C VAL A 23 -8.91 -1.09 3.31
N ASN A 24 -8.51 -1.15 4.58
CA ASN A 24 -7.39 -1.98 5.00
C ASN A 24 -7.66 -3.47 4.79
N ALA A 25 -8.89 -3.95 5.01
CA ALA A 25 -9.28 -5.32 4.70
C ALA A 25 -9.13 -5.63 3.20
N ALA A 26 -9.51 -4.70 2.32
CA ALA A 26 -9.29 -4.85 0.89
C ALA A 26 -7.79 -4.88 0.54
N LEU A 27 -6.97 -4.04 1.17
CA LEU A 27 -5.52 -4.02 0.96
C LEU A 27 -4.80 -5.26 1.49
N LEU A 28 -5.35 -5.96 2.49
CA LEU A 28 -4.81 -7.23 2.95
C LEU A 28 -4.94 -8.33 1.89
N VAL A 29 -6.07 -8.37 1.18
CA VAL A 29 -6.37 -9.37 0.15
C VAL A 29 -5.76 -8.98 -1.20
N THR A 30 -5.80 -7.69 -1.53
CA THR A 30 -5.32 -7.15 -2.81
C THR A 30 -4.32 -6.02 -2.58
N PRO A 31 -3.08 -6.33 -2.14
CA PRO A 31 -2.07 -5.31 -1.86
C PRO A 31 -1.72 -4.46 -3.08
N ALA A 32 -1.80 -5.06 -4.27
CA ALA A 32 -1.55 -4.39 -5.55
C ALA A 32 -2.44 -3.16 -5.77
N ALA A 33 -3.62 -3.10 -5.16
CA ALA A 33 -4.52 -1.95 -5.27
C ALA A 33 -3.91 -0.66 -4.69
N ALA A 34 -3.00 -0.77 -3.71
CA ALA A 34 -2.25 0.38 -3.19
C ALA A 34 -0.90 0.55 -3.88
N THR A 35 -0.16 -0.55 -4.11
CA THR A 35 1.22 -0.45 -4.60
C THR A 35 1.29 0.02 -6.04
N VAL A 36 0.38 -0.43 -6.92
CA VAL A 36 0.41 -0.06 -8.35
C VAL A 36 0.22 1.46 -8.56
N PRO A 37 -0.77 2.13 -7.95
CA PRO A 37 -0.88 3.59 -8.04
C PRO A 37 0.34 4.33 -7.50
N ILE A 38 0.92 3.87 -6.38
CA ILE A 38 2.10 4.48 -5.78
C ILE A 38 3.31 4.37 -6.72
N PHE A 39 3.54 3.19 -7.29
CA PHE A 39 4.62 2.98 -8.25
C PHE A 39 4.41 3.80 -9.53
N ASN A 40 3.18 3.88 -10.03
CA ASN A 40 2.88 4.68 -11.21
C ASN A 40 3.14 6.17 -10.96
N ALA A 41 2.77 6.68 -9.78
CA ALA A 41 2.96 8.08 -9.39
C ALA A 41 4.44 8.50 -9.36
N VAL A 42 5.35 7.60 -8.97
CA VAL A 42 6.81 7.87 -9.00
C VAL A 42 7.45 7.54 -10.35
N GLY A 43 6.70 6.98 -11.30
CA GLY A 43 7.17 6.71 -12.66
C GLY A 43 7.56 5.28 -12.97
N PHE A 44 7.21 4.30 -12.13
CA PHE A 44 7.41 2.89 -12.46
C PHE A 44 6.13 2.28 -13.03
N GLY A 45 6.24 1.70 -14.23
CA GLY A 45 5.17 0.97 -14.90
C GLY A 45 5.44 -0.53 -14.98
N ALA A 46 4.48 -1.26 -15.54
CA ALA A 46 4.54 -2.73 -15.67
C ALA A 46 5.68 -3.22 -16.60
N ALA A 47 6.14 -2.38 -17.53
CA ALA A 47 7.26 -2.68 -18.43
C ALA A 47 8.60 -2.07 -17.96
N GLY A 48 8.62 -1.34 -16.84
CA GLY A 48 9.77 -0.59 -16.34
C GLY A 48 9.49 0.90 -16.16
N PRO A 49 10.54 1.73 -16.03
CA PRO A 49 10.40 3.17 -15.84
C PRO A 49 9.67 3.84 -17.01
N ILE A 50 8.67 4.66 -16.71
CA ILE A 50 7.88 5.41 -17.67
C ILE A 50 8.76 6.52 -18.25
N ALA A 51 8.79 6.66 -19.57
CA ALA A 51 9.59 7.70 -20.23
C ALA A 51 9.18 9.11 -19.75
N GLY A 52 10.17 9.95 -19.43
CA GLY A 52 9.95 11.32 -18.95
C GLY A 52 9.49 11.41 -17.49
N SER A 53 9.47 10.30 -16.75
CA SER A 53 9.13 10.28 -15.32
C SER A 53 10.36 10.47 -14.43
N ALA A 54 10.12 10.76 -13.14
CA ALA A 54 11.16 10.83 -12.12
C ALA A 54 12.01 9.56 -12.08
N ALA A 55 11.40 8.36 -12.12
CA ALA A 55 12.12 7.10 -12.19
C ALA A 55 13.09 7.02 -13.38
N SER A 56 12.66 7.47 -14.58
CA SER A 56 13.52 7.49 -15.77
C SER A 56 14.65 8.53 -15.64
N SER A 57 14.38 9.70 -15.06
CA SER A 57 15.39 10.73 -14.81
C SER A 57 16.45 10.24 -13.81
N THR A 58 16.04 9.55 -12.75
CA THR A 58 16.98 8.96 -11.78
C THR A 58 17.89 7.92 -12.42
N MET A 59 17.34 7.00 -13.22
CA MET A 59 18.15 6.00 -13.92
C MET A 59 19.16 6.64 -14.88
N SER A 60 18.71 7.64 -15.64
CA SER A 60 19.58 8.38 -16.57
C SER A 60 20.68 9.17 -15.85
N PHE A 61 20.39 9.72 -14.67
CA PHE A 61 21.37 10.47 -13.88
C PHE A 61 22.49 9.57 -13.34
N PHE A 62 22.14 8.40 -12.80
CA PHE A 62 23.13 7.47 -12.24
C PHE A 62 23.84 6.63 -13.30
N GLY A 63 23.22 6.43 -14.48
CA GLY A 63 23.80 5.70 -15.60
C GLY A 63 23.90 4.17 -15.42
N PHE A 64 23.58 3.65 -14.23
CA PHE A 64 23.47 2.22 -13.98
C PHE A 64 22.50 1.92 -12.84
N VAL A 65 21.97 0.70 -12.82
CA VAL A 65 21.10 0.19 -11.75
C VAL A 65 21.76 -1.08 -11.18
N PRO A 66 22.31 -1.03 -9.96
CA PRO A 66 22.88 -2.21 -9.33
C PRO A 66 21.80 -3.29 -9.15
N ALA A 67 22.10 -4.52 -9.56
CA ALA A 67 21.22 -5.66 -9.33
C ALA A 67 20.99 -5.86 -7.82
N GLY A 68 19.74 -6.05 -7.42
CA GLY A 68 19.36 -6.16 -6.01
C GLY A 68 19.38 -4.84 -5.22
N GLY A 69 19.73 -3.72 -5.85
CA GLY A 69 19.64 -2.39 -5.23
C GLY A 69 18.19 -1.94 -5.02
N LEU A 70 18.01 -0.81 -4.32
CA LEU A 70 16.68 -0.27 -4.04
C LEU A 70 15.87 0.03 -5.31
N TYR A 71 16.49 0.69 -6.30
CA TYR A 71 15.84 1.00 -7.58
C TYR A 71 15.43 -0.28 -8.32
N ALA A 72 16.32 -1.27 -8.43
CA ALA A 72 16.02 -2.55 -9.05
C ALA A 72 14.88 -3.29 -8.35
N THR A 73 14.83 -3.21 -7.02
CA THR A 73 13.79 -3.84 -6.21
C THR A 73 12.43 -3.16 -6.42
N ILE A 74 12.38 -1.83 -6.42
CA ILE A 74 11.14 -1.06 -6.69
C ILE A 74 10.69 -1.28 -8.13
N GLN A 75 11.60 -1.20 -9.10
CA GLN A 75 11.30 -1.50 -10.50
C GLN A 75 10.75 -2.92 -10.65
N SER A 76 11.39 -3.91 -10.04
CA SER A 76 10.92 -5.29 -10.05
C SER A 76 9.54 -5.42 -9.40
N ALA A 77 9.28 -4.72 -8.29
CA ALA A 77 7.98 -4.71 -7.64
C ALA A 77 6.87 -4.16 -8.56
N ALA A 78 7.14 -3.05 -9.26
CA ALA A 78 6.20 -2.44 -10.19
C ALA A 78 5.89 -3.33 -11.42
N MET A 79 6.86 -4.17 -11.82
CA MET A 79 6.68 -5.15 -12.89
C MET A 79 6.11 -6.50 -12.41
N GLY A 80 5.77 -6.64 -11.12
CA GLY A 80 5.24 -7.90 -10.56
C GLY A 80 6.30 -8.99 -10.32
N GLY A 81 7.59 -8.64 -10.32
CA GLY A 81 8.71 -9.54 -10.08
C GLY A 81 9.09 -9.70 -8.60
N TYR A 82 10.37 -9.94 -8.32
CA TYR A 82 10.94 -10.19 -6.98
C TYR A 82 10.46 -9.20 -5.91
N GLY A 83 10.42 -7.91 -6.22
CA GLY A 83 10.01 -6.87 -5.26
C GLY A 83 8.52 -6.86 -4.92
N ALA A 84 7.67 -7.59 -5.66
CA ALA A 84 6.21 -7.54 -5.48
C ALA A 84 5.78 -8.09 -4.12
N GLY A 85 6.45 -9.15 -3.64
CA GLY A 85 6.21 -9.72 -2.31
C GLY A 85 6.58 -8.73 -1.19
N LEU A 86 7.67 -8.00 -1.35
CA LEU A 86 8.09 -6.96 -0.39
C LEU A 86 7.09 -5.80 -0.36
N ALA A 87 6.63 -5.36 -1.52
CA ALA A 87 5.62 -4.32 -1.64
C ALA A 87 4.29 -4.75 -1.02
N ALA A 88 3.85 -5.98 -1.29
CA ALA A 88 2.65 -6.55 -0.69
C ALA A 88 2.76 -6.63 0.84
N GLY A 89 3.88 -7.15 1.36
CA GLY A 89 4.13 -7.23 2.80
C GLY A 89 4.14 -5.85 3.47
N ALA A 90 4.76 -4.86 2.83
CA ALA A 90 4.76 -3.48 3.33
C ALA A 90 3.34 -2.88 3.37
N THR A 91 2.54 -3.07 2.32
CA THR A 91 1.14 -2.64 2.30
C THR A 91 0.31 -3.32 3.37
N GLN A 92 0.46 -4.64 3.53
CA GLN A 92 -0.26 -5.41 4.55
C GLN A 92 0.13 -4.97 5.97
N ALA A 93 1.43 -4.79 6.24
CA ALA A 93 1.91 -4.27 7.51
C ALA A 93 1.34 -2.87 7.79
N GLY A 94 1.35 -1.97 6.80
CA GLY A 94 0.74 -0.65 6.90
C GLY A 94 -0.76 -0.70 7.21
N ALA A 95 -1.50 -1.61 6.56
CA ALA A 95 -2.92 -1.83 6.79
C ALA A 95 -3.19 -2.30 8.23
N VAL A 96 -2.40 -3.24 8.77
CA VAL A 96 -2.55 -3.72 10.15
C VAL A 96 -2.21 -2.61 11.15
N VAL A 97 -1.07 -1.96 10.99
CA VAL A 97 -0.60 -0.92 11.93
C VAL A 97 -1.56 0.27 11.97
N SER A 98 -2.02 0.75 10.81
CA SER A 98 -2.98 1.86 10.75
C SER A 98 -4.34 1.50 11.34
N SER A 99 -4.82 0.27 11.13
CA SER A 99 -6.04 -0.21 11.80
C SER A 99 -5.88 -0.30 13.32
N ALA A 100 -4.76 -0.83 13.80
CA ALA A 100 -4.48 -0.90 15.23
C ALA A 100 -4.38 0.50 15.86
N ALA A 101 -3.74 1.45 15.18
CA ALA A 101 -3.65 2.84 15.62
C ALA A 101 -5.02 3.52 15.64
N ALA A 102 -5.83 3.35 14.60
CA ALA A 102 -7.19 3.90 14.54
C ALA A 102 -8.07 3.38 15.69
N TRP A 103 -7.98 2.08 15.96
CA TRP A 103 -8.67 1.47 17.11
C TRP A 103 -8.17 2.03 18.44
N ALA A 104 -6.85 2.15 18.64
CA ALA A 104 -6.28 2.65 19.89
C ALA A 104 -6.62 4.13 20.15
N LEU A 105 -6.65 4.95 19.09
CA LEU A 105 -7.05 6.36 19.17
C LEU A 105 -8.56 6.51 19.41
N GLY A 106 -9.36 5.63 18.81
CA GLY A 106 -10.81 5.56 19.01
C GLY A 106 -11.25 5.26 20.45
N ARG A 107 -10.35 4.73 21.29
CA ARG A 107 -10.63 4.48 22.72
C ARG A 107 -10.47 5.71 23.61
N LYS A 108 -9.84 6.78 23.12
CA LYS A 108 -9.50 7.98 23.90
C LYS A 108 -10.46 9.15 23.69
N GLY A 109 -11.37 9.05 22.71
CA GLY A 109 -12.49 9.98 22.51
C GLY A 109 -13.77 9.37 23.05
#